data_AF-A0ABD2MJ06-F1
#
_entry.id   AF-A0ABD2MJ06-F1
#
_cell.length_a   1.000
_cell.length_b   1.000
_cell.length_c   1.000
_cell.angle_alpha   90.00
_cell.angle_beta   90.00
_cell.angle_gamma   90.00
#
_symmetry.space_group_name_H-M   'P 1'
#
loop_
_entity.id
_entity.type
_entity.pdbx_description
1 polymer ?
#
loop_
_entity_poly.entity_id
_entity_poly.type
_entity_poly.pdbx_seq_one_letter_code
_entity_poly.pdbx_strand_id
1 'polypeptide(L)'
;MKVFELIFLFVCIFKSIGSYDILAIFPHEGRSHHNVFAPVIRRLASGGHNMTVIGYYSFKVENKHFREIILEDTMKQGEYFFDLKSFVDVPWSISQAMIPFVLTDLGVRSCQVMLSNSKIQNLLKQNIKFDLILAEFFNSECIHIFKDQFDVPLVGISASTIMPWHNDRFGNPDNPSYIPNNHLWHEMKMNFFERVENVLGLYWHNIFYWILTMKNQNKIESFSERRLRLNHAKISNTSLLLANSHFSLTYPRPLVPGVIEVGGIHIEDKKMLPWIHAANNVFFEVTASDIECIISEILFYNPTMGVGFYDPWVLVLRVRFLQIIIFDLI
;
A
#
# COMPACT_ATOMS: atom_id res chain seq x y z
N MET A 1 24.19 3.11 23.13
CA MET A 1 23.89 3.24 21.69
C MET A 1 24.59 2.16 20.89
N LYS A 2 25.91 2.19 20.67
CA LYS A 2 26.65 1.19 19.86
C LYS A 2 26.39 -0.30 20.13
N VAL A 3 26.19 -0.71 21.38
CA VAL A 3 25.89 -2.13 21.71
C VAL A 3 24.46 -2.53 21.33
N PHE A 4 23.50 -1.63 21.51
CA PHE A 4 22.11 -1.86 21.07
C PHE A 4 21.99 -1.86 19.54
N GLU A 5 22.75 -0.99 18.86
CA GLU A 5 22.90 -0.99 17.39
C GLU A 5 23.49 -2.30 16.87
N LEU A 6 24.58 -2.78 17.46
CA LEU A 6 25.19 -4.06 17.09
C LEU A 6 24.25 -5.24 17.34
N ILE A 7 23.53 -5.27 18.47
CA ILE A 7 22.54 -6.32 18.76
C ILE A 7 21.38 -6.26 17.76
N PHE A 8 20.91 -5.06 17.40
CA PHE A 8 19.85 -4.89 16.41
C PHE A 8 20.30 -5.35 15.02
N LEU A 9 21.46 -4.89 14.55
CA LEU A 9 22.04 -5.32 13.26
C LEU A 9 22.22 -6.84 13.24
N PHE A 10 22.70 -7.42 14.34
CA PHE A 10 22.85 -8.86 14.49
C PHE A 10 21.49 -9.59 14.43
N VAL A 11 20.46 -9.09 15.10
CA VAL A 11 19.10 -9.65 15.04
C VAL A 11 18.51 -9.54 13.63
N CYS A 12 18.73 -8.44 12.90
CA CYS A 12 18.29 -8.28 11.52
C CYS A 12 18.99 -9.26 10.58
N ILE A 13 20.32 -9.40 10.68
CA ILE A 13 21.12 -10.32 9.88
C ILE A 13 20.70 -11.78 10.10
N PHE A 14 20.38 -12.17 11.34
CA PHE A 14 19.92 -13.52 11.66
C PHE A 14 18.45 -13.75 11.26
N LYS A 15 17.61 -12.71 11.23
CA LYS A 15 16.20 -12.81 10.82
C LYS A 15 16.01 -12.86 9.30
N SER A 16 16.89 -12.23 8.53
CA SER A 16 16.90 -12.29 7.05
C SER A 16 17.37 -13.63 6.47
N ILE A 17 17.57 -14.66 7.30
CA ILE A 17 17.98 -16.01 6.87
C ILE A 17 16.74 -16.84 6.44
N GLY A 18 15.52 -16.43 6.83
CA GLY A 18 14.27 -17.11 6.48
C GLY A 18 13.74 -16.73 5.09
N SER A 19 13.29 -17.72 4.33
CA SER A 19 12.44 -17.50 3.15
C SER A 19 10.98 -17.52 3.59
N TYR A 20 10.17 -16.58 3.08
CA TYR A 20 8.74 -16.46 3.36
C TYR A 20 7.95 -16.66 2.07
N ASP A 21 6.74 -17.21 2.17
CA ASP A 21 5.77 -17.32 1.09
C ASP A 21 4.88 -16.07 1.06
N ILE A 22 5.14 -15.14 0.14
CA ILE A 22 4.47 -13.83 0.06
C ILE A 22 3.53 -13.78 -1.14
N LEU A 23 2.27 -13.43 -0.89
CA LEU A 23 1.30 -13.09 -1.93
C LEU A 23 1.27 -11.57 -2.12
N ALA A 24 1.73 -11.08 -3.26
CA ALA A 24 1.71 -9.66 -3.60
C ALA A 24 0.58 -9.33 -4.59
N ILE A 25 -0.25 -8.33 -4.29
CA ILE A 25 -1.49 -8.04 -5.04
C ILE A 25 -1.56 -6.55 -5.44
N PHE A 26 -1.47 -6.28 -6.75
CA PHE A 26 -1.48 -4.93 -7.32
C PHE A 26 -2.55 -4.83 -8.42
N PRO A 27 -3.84 -4.65 -8.03
CA PRO A 27 -4.97 -4.69 -8.94
C PRO A 27 -5.17 -3.39 -9.75
N HIS A 28 -4.43 -2.31 -9.48
CA HIS A 28 -4.55 -1.09 -10.27
C HIS A 28 -3.76 -1.19 -11.60
N GLU A 29 -4.38 -0.79 -12.71
CA GLU A 29 -3.79 -0.86 -14.06
C GLU A 29 -2.77 0.26 -14.37
N GLY A 30 -2.67 1.27 -13.50
CA GLY A 30 -1.80 2.43 -13.69
C GLY A 30 -0.32 2.05 -13.72
N ARG A 31 0.36 2.36 -14.84
CA ARG A 31 1.81 2.08 -14.98
C ARG A 31 2.66 2.76 -13.91
N SER A 32 2.23 3.94 -13.46
CA SER A 32 2.87 4.67 -12.36
C SER A 32 2.88 3.85 -11.06
N HIS A 33 1.79 3.17 -10.73
CA HIS A 33 1.69 2.35 -9.51
C HIS A 33 2.61 1.12 -9.61
N HIS A 34 2.60 0.43 -10.74
CA HIS A 34 3.54 -0.67 -10.99
C HIS A 34 5.00 -0.23 -10.84
N ASN A 35 5.37 0.92 -11.40
CA ASN A 35 6.73 1.44 -11.28
C ASN A 35 7.10 1.72 -9.82
N VAL A 36 6.13 2.09 -8.97
CA VAL A 36 6.39 2.30 -7.54
C VAL A 36 6.71 1.00 -6.82
N PHE A 37 5.95 -0.06 -7.09
CA PHE A 37 6.10 -1.33 -6.38
C PHE A 37 7.17 -2.23 -6.97
N ALA A 38 7.59 -2.01 -8.22
CA ALA A 38 8.50 -2.91 -8.89
C ALA A 38 9.86 -3.10 -8.19
N PRO A 39 10.52 -2.05 -7.68
CA PRO A 39 11.77 -2.23 -6.92
C PRO A 39 11.58 -3.03 -5.64
N VAL A 40 10.46 -2.85 -4.93
CA VAL A 40 10.10 -3.62 -3.73
C VAL A 40 10.00 -5.11 -4.05
N ILE A 41 9.25 -5.44 -5.09
CA ILE A 41 9.02 -6.83 -5.49
C ILE A 41 10.30 -7.50 -5.97
N ARG A 42 11.12 -6.80 -6.76
CA ARG A 42 12.43 -7.31 -7.17
C ARG A 42 13.34 -7.55 -5.97
N ARG A 43 13.32 -6.63 -5.00
CA ARG A 43 14.15 -6.76 -3.80
C ARG A 43 13.74 -7.97 -2.96
N LEU A 44 12.45 -8.11 -2.64
CA LEU A 44 11.94 -9.26 -1.89
C LEU A 44 12.24 -10.59 -2.60
N ALA A 45 12.10 -10.64 -3.92
CA ALA A 45 12.45 -11.82 -4.71
C ALA A 45 13.96 -12.12 -4.68
N SER A 46 14.81 -11.07 -4.75
CA SER A 46 16.27 -11.22 -4.65
C SER A 46 16.76 -11.61 -3.26
N GLY A 47 16.00 -11.27 -2.22
CA GLY A 47 16.20 -11.71 -0.83
C GLY A 47 15.91 -13.19 -0.60
N GLY A 48 15.37 -13.90 -1.59
CA GLY A 48 15.15 -15.35 -1.54
C GLY A 48 13.76 -15.75 -1.04
N HIS A 49 12.82 -14.81 -0.92
CA HIS A 49 11.42 -15.13 -0.60
C HIS A 49 10.71 -15.78 -1.80
N ASN A 50 9.78 -16.68 -1.50
CA ASN A 50 8.86 -17.25 -2.49
C ASN A 50 7.73 -16.25 -2.75
N MET A 51 7.59 -15.82 -3.99
CA MET A 51 6.65 -14.76 -4.35
C MET A 51 5.60 -15.28 -5.31
N THR A 52 4.33 -15.05 -4.99
CA THR A 52 3.24 -15.05 -5.99
C THR A 52 2.77 -13.62 -6.16
N VAL A 53 2.93 -13.06 -7.37
CA VAL A 53 2.62 -11.66 -7.66
C VAL A 53 1.48 -11.56 -8.65
N ILE A 54 0.43 -10.84 -8.28
CA ILE A 54 -0.72 -10.51 -9.14
C ILE A 54 -0.57 -9.04 -9.54
N GLY A 55 -0.59 -8.75 -10.84
CA GLY A 55 -0.52 -7.38 -11.32
C GLY A 55 -0.70 -7.24 -12.83
N TYR A 56 -0.72 -6.00 -13.32
CA TYR A 56 -0.95 -5.71 -14.74
C TYR A 56 0.30 -5.80 -15.62
N TYR A 57 1.49 -5.56 -15.07
CA TYR A 57 2.74 -5.54 -15.83
C TYR A 57 3.76 -6.49 -15.20
N SER A 58 4.62 -7.08 -16.03
CA SER A 58 5.72 -7.92 -15.53
C SER A 58 6.72 -7.11 -14.72
N PHE A 59 7.10 -7.65 -13.57
CA PHE A 59 8.10 -7.13 -12.65
C PHE A 59 9.53 -7.43 -13.11
N LYS A 60 9.70 -8.24 -14.18
CA LYS A 60 10.99 -8.62 -14.78
C LYS A 60 11.91 -9.36 -13.81
N VAL A 61 11.33 -10.34 -13.09
CA VAL A 61 12.09 -11.22 -12.19
C VAL A 61 12.11 -12.62 -12.80
N GLU A 62 13.31 -13.08 -13.14
CA GLU A 62 13.53 -14.44 -13.66
C GLU A 62 14.09 -15.32 -12.55
N ASN A 63 13.20 -15.91 -11.74
CA ASN A 63 13.55 -16.80 -10.63
C ASN A 63 12.51 -17.92 -10.49
N LYS A 64 12.95 -19.15 -10.21
CA LYS A 64 12.08 -20.32 -9.95
C LYS A 64 11.14 -20.14 -8.74
N HIS A 65 11.51 -19.27 -7.79
CA HIS A 65 10.73 -18.93 -6.59
C HIS A 65 9.77 -17.75 -6.83
N PHE A 66 9.61 -17.31 -8.08
CA PHE A 66 8.83 -16.14 -8.44
C PHE A 66 7.77 -16.51 -9.47
N ARG A 67 6.50 -16.37 -9.09
CA ARG A 67 5.34 -16.66 -9.94
C ARG A 67 4.56 -15.38 -10.21
N GLU A 68 4.44 -14.99 -11.47
CA GLU A 68 3.59 -13.87 -11.89
C GLU A 68 2.24 -14.35 -12.42
N ILE A 69 1.17 -13.63 -12.05
CA ILE A 69 -0.15 -13.71 -12.66
C ILE A 69 -0.43 -12.33 -13.27
N ILE A 70 -0.17 -12.21 -14.56
CA ILE A 70 -0.39 -10.97 -15.32
C ILE A 70 -1.87 -10.83 -15.69
N LEU A 71 -2.48 -9.71 -15.30
CA LEU A 71 -3.88 -9.40 -15.54
C LEU A 71 -4.14 -8.88 -16.96
N GLU A 72 -3.11 -8.37 -17.65
CA GLU A 72 -3.17 -7.81 -19.01
C GLU A 72 -3.75 -8.80 -20.05
N ASP A 73 -3.48 -10.10 -19.91
CA ASP A 73 -4.01 -11.15 -20.80
C ASP A 73 -5.56 -11.21 -20.81
N THR A 74 -6.21 -10.60 -19.82
CA THR A 74 -7.68 -10.53 -19.70
C THR A 74 -8.26 -9.31 -20.42
N MET A 75 -7.42 -8.44 -20.98
CA MET A 75 -7.81 -7.17 -21.59
C MET A 75 -7.45 -7.09 -23.07
N LYS A 76 -8.42 -6.61 -23.87
CA LYS A 76 -8.09 -6.03 -25.17
C LYS A 76 -7.36 -4.71 -24.91
N GLN A 77 -6.10 -4.62 -25.32
CA GLN A 77 -5.31 -3.40 -25.23
C GLN A 77 -6.10 -2.20 -25.79
N GLY A 78 -6.29 -1.17 -24.96
CA GLY A 78 -6.91 0.10 -25.36
C GLY A 78 -8.39 0.32 -24.99
N GLU A 79 -9.11 -0.68 -24.50
CA GLU A 79 -10.56 -0.49 -24.21
C GLU A 79 -10.85 0.18 -22.85
N TYR A 80 -9.91 0.19 -21.89
CA TYR A 80 -10.25 0.54 -20.50
C TYR A 80 -9.26 1.46 -19.76
N PHE A 81 -8.18 1.92 -20.40
CA PHE A 81 -7.27 2.86 -19.75
C PHE A 81 -8.03 4.11 -19.31
N PHE A 82 -7.95 4.44 -18.02
CA PHE A 82 -8.35 5.76 -17.57
C PHE A 82 -7.48 6.82 -18.25
N ASP A 83 -8.05 7.51 -19.24
CA ASP A 83 -7.38 8.63 -19.85
C ASP A 83 -7.36 9.81 -18.87
N LEU A 84 -6.22 9.95 -18.18
CA LEU A 84 -5.95 11.08 -17.30
C LEU A 84 -6.20 12.41 -18.00
N LYS A 85 -6.01 12.50 -19.32
CA LYS A 85 -6.24 13.73 -20.08
C LYS A 85 -7.72 14.15 -20.06
N SER A 86 -8.62 13.19 -20.26
CA SER A 86 -10.07 13.40 -20.16
C SER A 86 -10.52 13.92 -18.79
N PHE A 87 -9.74 13.66 -17.73
CA PHE A 87 -9.99 14.16 -16.38
C PHE A 87 -9.41 15.57 -16.15
N VAL A 88 -8.24 15.86 -16.75
CA VAL A 88 -7.55 17.15 -16.66
C VAL A 88 -8.23 18.25 -17.49
N ASP A 89 -8.92 17.88 -18.57
CA ASP A 89 -9.64 18.82 -19.44
C ASP A 89 -10.98 19.34 -18.84
N VAL A 90 -11.40 18.82 -17.69
CA VAL A 90 -12.62 19.22 -16.96
C VAL A 90 -12.28 20.28 -15.90
N PRO A 91 -13.17 21.26 -15.61
CA PRO A 91 -12.93 22.22 -14.54
C PRO A 91 -12.53 21.53 -13.22
N TRP A 92 -11.50 22.05 -12.57
CA TRP A 92 -10.90 21.44 -11.38
C TRP A 92 -11.94 21.05 -10.31
N SER A 93 -12.85 21.96 -9.97
CA SER A 93 -13.91 21.71 -8.97
C SER A 93 -14.80 20.51 -9.33
N ILE A 94 -15.11 20.33 -10.61
CA ILE A 94 -15.89 19.19 -11.10
C ILE A 94 -15.04 17.91 -11.04
N SER A 95 -13.78 17.98 -11.49
CA SER A 95 -12.86 16.85 -11.44
C SER A 95 -12.73 16.29 -10.01
N GLN A 96 -12.57 17.17 -9.01
CA GLN A 96 -12.46 16.75 -7.61
C GLN A 96 -13.75 16.15 -7.08
N ALA A 97 -14.90 16.78 -7.36
CA ALA A 97 -16.19 16.21 -6.96
C ALA A 97 -16.43 14.80 -7.55
N MET A 98 -15.84 14.50 -8.72
CA MET A 98 -15.97 13.22 -9.42
C MET A 98 -14.99 12.13 -8.97
N ILE A 99 -13.92 12.47 -8.22
CA ILE A 99 -12.90 11.52 -7.73
C ILE A 99 -13.50 10.24 -7.12
N PRO A 100 -14.43 10.29 -6.13
CA PRO A 100 -14.94 9.07 -5.52
C PRO A 100 -15.71 8.20 -6.53
N PHE A 101 -16.43 8.81 -7.48
CA PHE A 101 -17.16 8.08 -8.52
C PHE A 101 -16.21 7.36 -9.48
N VAL A 102 -15.19 8.09 -9.95
CA VAL A 102 -14.19 7.57 -10.88
C VAL A 102 -13.37 6.45 -10.22
N LEU A 103 -12.82 6.69 -9.03
CA LEU A 103 -11.94 5.73 -8.38
C LEU A 103 -12.70 4.48 -7.92
N THR A 104 -13.94 4.61 -7.43
CA THR A 104 -14.75 3.43 -7.10
C THR A 104 -15.10 2.63 -8.36
N ASP A 105 -15.46 3.28 -9.47
CA ASP A 105 -15.75 2.57 -10.72
C ASP A 105 -14.52 1.83 -11.25
N LEU A 106 -13.35 2.48 -11.26
CA LEU A 106 -12.07 1.84 -11.60
C LEU A 106 -11.76 0.67 -10.65
N GLY A 107 -12.01 0.83 -9.35
CA GLY A 107 -11.80 -0.22 -8.35
C GLY A 107 -12.68 -1.44 -8.59
N VAL A 108 -13.96 -1.23 -8.89
CA VAL A 108 -14.91 -2.31 -9.24
C VAL A 108 -14.45 -3.04 -10.50
N ARG A 109 -13.96 -2.32 -11.51
CA ARG A 109 -13.42 -2.91 -12.74
C ARG A 109 -12.15 -3.71 -12.48
N SER A 110 -11.19 -3.16 -11.73
CA SER A 110 -9.99 -3.88 -11.27
C SER A 110 -10.36 -5.18 -10.56
N CYS A 111 -11.36 -5.13 -9.68
CA CYS A 111 -11.88 -6.31 -9.00
C CYS A 111 -12.56 -7.31 -9.94
N GLN A 112 -13.30 -6.84 -10.94
CA GLN A 112 -13.89 -7.70 -11.97
C GLN A 112 -12.82 -8.47 -12.73
N VAL A 113 -11.81 -7.78 -13.24
CA VAL A 113 -10.71 -8.39 -14.01
C VAL A 113 -9.96 -9.41 -13.15
N MET A 114 -9.60 -9.03 -11.92
CA MET A 114 -8.85 -9.89 -11.02
C MET A 114 -9.67 -11.13 -10.60
N LEU A 115 -10.91 -10.96 -10.15
CA LEU A 115 -11.72 -12.06 -9.65
C LEU A 115 -12.28 -12.94 -10.79
N SER A 116 -12.45 -12.42 -12.01
CA SER A 116 -12.87 -13.23 -13.15
C SER A 116 -11.72 -14.03 -13.79
N ASN A 117 -10.48 -13.77 -13.39
CA ASN A 117 -9.31 -14.44 -13.95
C ASN A 117 -9.21 -15.91 -13.47
N SER A 118 -9.15 -16.86 -14.40
CA SER A 118 -9.12 -18.30 -14.08
C SER A 118 -7.88 -18.72 -13.28
N LYS A 119 -6.71 -18.09 -13.49
CA LYS A 119 -5.50 -18.37 -12.70
C LYS A 119 -5.70 -17.96 -11.25
N ILE A 120 -6.43 -16.87 -11.01
CA ILE A 120 -6.75 -16.36 -9.66
C ILE A 120 -7.83 -17.21 -9.00
N GLN A 121 -8.90 -17.57 -9.72
CA GLN A 121 -9.88 -18.53 -9.20
C GLN A 121 -9.24 -19.86 -8.81
N ASN A 122 -8.29 -20.36 -9.61
CA ASN A 122 -7.53 -21.55 -9.26
C ASN A 122 -6.64 -21.32 -8.02
N LEU A 123 -5.96 -20.18 -7.91
CA LEU A 123 -5.18 -19.83 -6.72
C LEU A 123 -6.05 -19.82 -5.45
N LEU A 124 -7.25 -19.24 -5.50
CA LEU A 124 -8.20 -19.18 -4.39
C LEU A 124 -8.82 -20.55 -4.03
N LYS A 125 -8.73 -21.55 -4.92
CA LYS A 125 -9.15 -22.94 -4.67
C LYS A 125 -8.01 -23.80 -4.14
N GLN A 126 -6.76 -23.40 -4.37
CA GLN A 126 -5.60 -24.14 -3.91
C GLN A 126 -5.46 -24.01 -2.39
N ASN A 127 -5.06 -25.10 -1.74
CA ASN A 127 -4.69 -25.09 -0.32
C ASN A 127 -3.23 -24.66 -0.13
N ILE A 128 -2.86 -23.53 -0.74
CA ILE A 128 -1.53 -22.91 -0.57
C ILE A 128 -1.56 -22.11 0.72
N LYS A 129 -0.46 -22.20 1.48
CA LYS A 129 -0.22 -21.37 2.64
C LYS A 129 0.72 -20.23 2.23
N PHE A 130 0.33 -19.02 2.59
CA PHE A 130 1.19 -17.85 2.55
C PHE A 130 1.55 -17.47 3.99
N ASP A 131 2.63 -16.72 4.16
CA ASP A 131 2.99 -16.10 5.42
C ASP A 131 2.44 -14.67 5.50
N LEU A 132 2.36 -13.97 4.37
CA LEU A 132 1.96 -12.55 4.29
C LEU A 132 1.23 -12.24 2.97
N ILE A 133 0.28 -11.30 3.05
CA ILE A 133 -0.22 -10.57 1.87
C ILE A 133 0.37 -9.15 1.87
N LEU A 134 1.07 -8.80 0.79
CA LEU A 134 1.47 -7.43 0.48
C LEU A 134 0.54 -6.89 -0.61
N ALA A 135 -0.26 -5.87 -0.33
CA ALA A 135 -1.27 -5.43 -1.28
C ALA A 135 -1.34 -3.91 -1.46
N GLU A 136 -1.69 -3.50 -2.67
CA GLU A 136 -1.89 -2.11 -3.01
C GLU A 136 -3.11 -1.50 -2.31
N PHE A 137 -2.92 -0.44 -1.54
CA PHE A 137 -4.01 0.28 -0.90
C PHE A 137 -4.31 1.56 -1.68
N PHE A 138 -5.23 1.46 -2.65
CA PHE A 138 -5.66 2.59 -3.48
C PHE A 138 -7.19 2.70 -3.62
N ASN A 139 -7.81 1.85 -4.44
CA ASN A 139 -9.24 1.94 -4.75
C ASN A 139 -9.96 0.56 -4.86
N SER A 140 -9.25 -0.54 -4.62
CA SER A 140 -9.70 -1.89 -4.97
C SER A 140 -9.96 -2.75 -3.72
N GLU A 141 -11.22 -2.85 -3.31
CA GLU A 141 -11.60 -3.52 -2.05
C GLU A 141 -11.55 -5.06 -2.11
N CYS A 142 -11.48 -5.65 -3.31
CA CYS A 142 -11.38 -7.10 -3.51
C CYS A 142 -10.13 -7.75 -2.91
N ILE A 143 -9.11 -6.97 -2.52
CA ILE A 143 -7.95 -7.46 -1.76
C ILE A 143 -8.40 -8.16 -0.46
N HIS A 144 -9.48 -7.68 0.16
CA HIS A 144 -10.00 -8.24 1.41
C HIS A 144 -10.51 -9.68 1.27
N ILE A 145 -10.91 -10.10 0.06
CA ILE A 145 -11.28 -11.50 -0.22
C ILE A 145 -10.06 -12.43 -0.02
N PHE A 146 -8.87 -11.97 -0.40
CA PHE A 146 -7.64 -12.75 -0.23
C PHE A 146 -7.26 -12.84 1.24
N LYS A 147 -7.39 -11.73 1.98
CA LYS A 147 -7.20 -11.74 3.44
C LYS A 147 -8.14 -12.73 4.12
N ASP A 148 -9.41 -12.78 3.72
CA ASP A 148 -10.37 -13.75 4.26
C ASP A 148 -10.07 -15.19 3.84
N GLN A 149 -9.58 -15.41 2.62
CA GLN A 149 -9.30 -16.75 2.10
C GLN A 149 -8.05 -17.38 2.71
N PHE A 150 -6.98 -16.60 2.93
CA PHE A 150 -5.69 -17.11 3.42
C PHE A 150 -5.47 -16.88 4.92
N ASP A 151 -6.19 -15.92 5.51
CA ASP A 151 -6.13 -15.54 6.91
C ASP A 151 -4.73 -15.26 7.48
N VAL A 152 -3.90 -14.59 6.68
CA VAL A 152 -2.53 -14.17 7.04
C VAL A 152 -2.48 -12.67 7.34
N PRO A 153 -1.41 -12.13 7.95
CA PRO A 153 -1.22 -10.68 8.04
C PRO A 153 -1.35 -9.97 6.67
N LEU A 154 -1.91 -8.77 6.68
CA LEU A 154 -2.07 -7.92 5.50
C LEU A 154 -1.26 -6.64 5.69
N VAL A 155 -0.30 -6.42 4.81
CA VAL A 155 0.49 -5.18 4.72
C VAL A 155 0.04 -4.42 3.50
N GLY A 156 -0.42 -3.19 3.71
CA GLY A 156 -0.76 -2.26 2.64
C GLY A 156 0.47 -1.54 2.13
N ILE A 157 0.52 -1.28 0.82
CA ILE A 157 1.47 -0.35 0.20
C ILE A 157 0.70 0.61 -0.72
N SER A 158 0.93 1.91 -0.59
CA SER A 158 0.34 2.94 -1.46
C SER A 158 1.39 3.50 -2.40
N ALA A 159 1.03 3.69 -3.67
CA ALA A 159 1.89 4.34 -4.65
C ALA A 159 2.06 5.84 -4.39
N SER A 160 1.25 6.41 -3.49
CA SER A 160 1.22 7.83 -3.15
C SER A 160 0.95 8.02 -1.65
N THR A 161 0.47 9.21 -1.25
CA THR A 161 -0.02 9.45 0.10
C THR A 161 -1.13 8.46 0.47
N ILE A 162 -1.42 8.35 1.76
CA ILE A 162 -2.65 7.69 2.19
C ILE A 162 -3.87 8.41 1.58
N MET A 163 -4.79 7.64 1.01
CA MET A 163 -6.06 8.19 0.50
C MET A 163 -6.97 8.57 1.68
N PRO A 164 -7.84 9.60 1.54
CA PRO A 164 -8.68 10.06 2.65
C PRO A 164 -9.53 8.95 3.26
N TRP A 165 -10.11 8.08 2.42
CA TRP A 165 -10.96 6.96 2.81
C TRP A 165 -10.20 5.76 3.40
N HIS A 166 -8.87 5.87 3.53
CA HIS A 166 -8.04 4.86 4.19
C HIS A 166 -7.59 5.25 5.60
N ASN A 167 -7.61 6.53 5.98
CA ASN A 167 -7.10 6.98 7.29
C ASN A 167 -7.79 6.27 8.46
N ASP A 168 -9.12 6.20 8.45
CA ASP A 168 -9.92 5.57 9.52
C ASP A 168 -9.60 4.08 9.71
N ARG A 169 -9.15 3.39 8.64
CA ARG A 169 -8.80 1.95 8.70
C ARG A 169 -7.62 1.68 9.63
N PHE A 170 -6.73 2.66 9.78
CA PHE A 170 -5.54 2.59 10.62
C PHE A 170 -5.68 3.40 11.90
N GLY A 171 -6.81 4.09 12.11
CA GLY A 171 -6.95 5.09 13.16
C GLY A 171 -6.01 6.29 12.98
N ASN A 172 -5.61 6.57 11.73
CA ASN A 172 -4.68 7.65 11.42
C ASN A 172 -5.37 9.02 11.52
N PRO A 173 -4.82 10.00 12.26
CA PRO A 173 -5.45 11.31 12.38
C PRO A 173 -5.49 12.04 11.04
N ASP A 174 -6.67 12.53 10.65
CA ASP A 174 -6.91 13.24 9.39
C ASP A 174 -7.78 14.50 9.62
N ASN A 175 -7.30 15.39 10.49
CA ASN A 175 -8.08 16.58 10.90
C ASN A 175 -8.09 17.65 9.79
N PRO A 176 -9.24 17.94 9.17
CA PRO A 176 -9.34 18.85 8.03
C PRO A 176 -9.10 20.34 8.37
N SER A 177 -8.98 20.70 9.66
CA SER A 177 -8.67 22.09 10.03
C SER A 177 -7.23 22.49 9.73
N TYR A 178 -6.31 21.52 9.62
CA TYR A 178 -4.89 21.78 9.34
C TYR A 178 -4.24 20.76 8.40
N ILE A 179 -4.91 19.64 8.09
CA ILE A 179 -4.46 18.66 7.08
C ILE A 179 -5.24 18.91 5.79
N PRO A 180 -4.60 19.39 4.72
CA PRO A 180 -5.22 19.50 3.41
C PRO A 180 -5.64 18.12 2.88
N ASN A 181 -6.83 18.04 2.31
CA ASN A 181 -7.25 16.89 1.52
C ASN A 181 -6.36 16.81 0.27
N ASN A 182 -5.75 15.65 0.03
CA ASN A 182 -4.83 15.42 -1.10
C ASN A 182 -5.50 15.53 -2.49
N HIS A 183 -6.82 15.65 -2.55
CA HIS A 183 -7.58 15.93 -3.77
C HIS A 183 -7.95 17.41 -3.91
N LEU A 184 -7.74 18.24 -2.89
CA LEU A 184 -7.96 19.67 -2.98
C LEU A 184 -6.63 20.40 -3.17
N TRP A 185 -6.64 21.48 -3.94
CA TRP A 185 -5.46 22.31 -4.14
C TRP A 185 -5.36 23.33 -3.01
N HIS A 186 -5.00 22.86 -1.82
CA HIS A 186 -4.78 23.71 -0.66
C HIS A 186 -3.35 23.58 -0.13
N GLU A 187 -2.76 24.70 0.26
CA GLU A 187 -1.50 24.72 0.98
C GLU A 187 -1.71 24.31 2.45
N MET A 188 -0.64 23.99 3.16
CA MET A 188 -0.69 23.69 4.60
C MET A 188 -1.32 24.82 5.42
N LYS A 189 -1.07 26.09 5.03
CA LYS A 189 -1.61 27.27 5.70
C LYS A 189 -2.91 27.72 5.04
N MET A 190 -3.99 27.02 5.37
CA MET A 190 -5.34 27.37 4.91
C MET A 190 -5.91 28.57 5.67
N ASN A 191 -6.56 29.50 4.97
CA ASN A 191 -7.43 30.52 5.54
C ASN A 191 -8.77 29.92 6.01
N PHE A 192 -9.66 30.75 6.57
CA PHE A 192 -10.95 30.25 7.09
C PHE A 192 -11.81 29.56 6.03
N PHE A 193 -11.94 30.15 4.84
CA PHE A 193 -12.78 29.61 3.78
C PHE A 193 -12.17 28.35 3.17
N GLU A 194 -10.85 28.31 2.99
CA GLU A 194 -10.13 27.11 2.55
C GLU A 194 -10.30 25.96 3.54
N ARG A 195 -10.27 26.22 4.86
CA ARG A 195 -10.57 25.18 5.86
C ARG A 195 -12.01 24.67 5.75
N VAL A 196 -12.98 25.54 5.47
CA VAL A 196 -14.38 25.14 5.27
C VAL A 196 -14.51 24.28 4.03
N GLU A 197 -13.91 24.67 2.91
CA GLU A 197 -13.87 23.89 1.68
C GLU A 197 -13.19 22.53 1.91
N ASN A 198 -12.08 22.53 2.64
CA ASN A 198 -11.32 21.33 2.95
C ASN A 198 -12.12 20.32 3.79
N VAL A 199 -12.85 20.80 4.80
CA VAL A 199 -13.78 19.99 5.59
C VAL A 199 -14.85 19.39 4.67
N LEU A 200 -15.51 20.21 3.86
CA LEU A 200 -16.59 19.75 2.98
C LEU A 200 -16.09 18.73 1.95
N GLY A 201 -14.94 18.96 1.33
CA GLY A 201 -14.35 18.04 0.38
C GLY A 201 -13.88 16.73 1.02
N LEU A 202 -13.32 16.77 2.23
CA LEU A 202 -12.97 15.56 2.98
C LEU A 202 -14.19 14.68 3.25
N TYR A 203 -15.26 15.26 3.79
CA TYR A 203 -16.49 14.51 4.05
C TYR A 203 -17.16 14.05 2.74
N TRP A 204 -17.14 14.87 1.68
CA TRP A 204 -17.62 14.48 0.37
C TRP A 204 -16.90 13.22 -0.14
N HIS A 205 -15.56 13.24 -0.20
CA HIS A 205 -14.77 12.10 -0.67
C HIS A 205 -15.01 10.84 0.17
N ASN A 206 -14.98 10.95 1.51
CA ASN A 206 -15.17 9.81 2.40
C ASN A 206 -16.58 9.21 2.31
N ILE A 207 -17.62 10.05 2.38
CA ILE A 207 -19.02 9.58 2.35
C ILE A 207 -19.33 8.94 1.00
N PHE A 208 -19.00 9.60 -0.11
CA PHE A 208 -19.33 9.07 -1.44
C PHE A 208 -18.51 7.82 -1.76
N TYR A 209 -17.22 7.78 -1.44
CA TYR A 209 -16.43 6.56 -1.61
C TYR A 209 -17.02 5.39 -0.80
N TRP A 210 -17.41 5.63 0.45
CA TRP A 210 -18.04 4.61 1.30
C TRP A 210 -19.39 4.14 0.74
N ILE A 211 -20.29 5.05 0.39
CA ILE A 211 -21.61 4.72 -0.19
C ILE A 211 -21.45 3.89 -1.47
N LEU A 212 -20.59 4.34 -2.39
CA LEU A 212 -20.36 3.67 -3.67
C LEU A 212 -19.70 2.30 -3.49
N THR A 213 -18.77 2.18 -2.55
CA THR A 213 -18.16 0.90 -2.19
C THR A 213 -19.20 -0.08 -1.67
N MET A 214 -20.00 0.33 -0.68
CA MET A 214 -21.07 -0.51 -0.10
C MET A 214 -22.10 -0.91 -1.16
N LYS A 215 -22.49 0.01 -2.05
CA LYS A 215 -23.42 -0.26 -3.15
C LYS A 215 -22.87 -1.32 -4.12
N ASN A 216 -21.57 -1.31 -4.36
CA ASN A 216 -20.92 -2.25 -5.29
C ASN A 216 -20.45 -3.55 -4.64
N GLN A 217 -20.58 -3.72 -3.32
CA GLN A 217 -20.12 -4.89 -2.60
C GLN A 217 -20.64 -6.20 -3.21
N ASN A 218 -21.96 -6.36 -3.33
CA ASN A 218 -22.58 -7.56 -3.90
C ASN A 218 -22.12 -7.83 -5.35
N LYS A 219 -21.86 -6.77 -6.12
CA LYS A 219 -21.35 -6.88 -7.49
C LYS A 219 -19.92 -7.43 -7.47
N ILE A 220 -19.04 -6.91 -6.62
CA ILE A 220 -17.66 -7.41 -6.47
C ILE A 220 -17.65 -8.88 -6.01
N GLU A 221 -18.44 -9.23 -5.00
CA GLU A 221 -18.55 -10.60 -4.50
C GLU A 221 -19.05 -11.57 -5.58
N SER A 222 -19.93 -11.11 -6.48
CA SER A 222 -20.47 -11.93 -7.57
C SER A 222 -19.43 -12.32 -8.64
N PHE A 223 -18.31 -11.61 -8.74
CA PHE A 223 -17.23 -11.97 -9.66
C PHE A 223 -16.43 -13.19 -9.19
N SER A 224 -16.48 -13.51 -7.90
CA SER A 224 -15.88 -14.73 -7.37
C SER A 224 -16.82 -15.92 -7.55
N GLU A 225 -16.32 -17.02 -8.11
CA GLU A 225 -17.12 -18.25 -8.29
C GLU A 225 -17.65 -18.79 -6.95
N ARG A 226 -16.92 -18.54 -5.86
CA ARG A 226 -17.28 -18.97 -4.50
C ARG A 226 -18.19 -17.98 -3.76
N ARG A 227 -18.53 -16.83 -4.38
CA ARG A 227 -19.23 -15.71 -3.73
C ARG A 227 -18.62 -15.35 -2.37
N LEU A 228 -17.29 -15.25 -2.35
CA LEU A 228 -16.55 -14.86 -1.15
C LEU A 228 -17.03 -13.48 -0.73
N ARG A 229 -17.36 -13.35 0.56
CA ARG A 229 -17.91 -12.12 1.10
C ARG A 229 -16.80 -11.12 1.38
N LEU A 230 -17.04 -9.85 1.07
CA LEU A 230 -16.22 -8.75 1.53
C LEU A 230 -16.60 -8.46 2.98
N ASN A 231 -15.74 -8.82 3.92
CA ASN A 231 -15.96 -8.50 5.31
C ASN A 231 -15.30 -7.16 5.67
N HIS A 232 -16.08 -6.08 5.58
CA HIS A 232 -15.60 -4.74 5.96
C HIS A 232 -15.13 -4.66 7.43
N ALA A 233 -15.63 -5.52 8.33
CA ALA A 233 -15.20 -5.55 9.73
C ALA A 233 -13.78 -6.12 9.92
N LYS A 234 -13.24 -6.83 8.92
CA LYS A 234 -11.86 -7.35 8.93
C LYS A 234 -10.87 -6.43 8.22
N ILE A 235 -11.34 -5.34 7.59
CA ILE A 235 -10.48 -4.33 6.95
C ILE A 235 -9.58 -3.64 7.99
N SER A 236 -10.05 -3.54 9.24
CA SER A 236 -9.29 -3.04 10.39
C SER A 236 -8.16 -3.96 10.84
N ASN A 237 -8.06 -5.20 10.33
CA ASN A 237 -6.96 -6.12 10.63
C ASN A 237 -5.79 -5.98 9.64
N THR A 238 -5.57 -4.78 9.13
CA THR A 238 -4.37 -4.45 8.35
C THR A 238 -3.26 -4.08 9.33
N SER A 239 -2.13 -4.79 9.27
CA SER A 239 -1.06 -4.66 10.27
C SER A 239 -0.22 -3.40 10.09
N LEU A 240 -0.11 -2.93 8.84
CA LEU A 240 0.76 -1.81 8.46
C LEU A 240 0.36 -1.22 7.10
N LEU A 241 0.58 0.08 6.90
CA LEU A 241 0.59 0.74 5.61
C LEU A 241 1.96 1.38 5.33
N LEU A 242 2.53 1.06 4.17
CA LEU A 242 3.69 1.73 3.59
C LEU A 242 3.21 2.75 2.55
N ALA A 243 3.26 4.04 2.86
CA ALA A 243 2.83 5.09 1.94
C ALA A 243 4.04 5.67 1.20
N ASN A 244 4.06 5.64 -0.14
CA ASN A 244 5.07 6.35 -0.93
C ASN A 244 4.81 7.86 -0.91
N SER A 245 4.95 8.46 0.27
CA SER A 245 4.92 9.87 0.57
C SER A 245 6.06 10.22 1.50
N HIS A 246 6.30 11.52 1.68
CA HIS A 246 7.25 12.00 2.66
C HIS A 246 6.80 13.39 3.10
N PHE A 247 6.84 13.69 4.39
CA PHE A 247 6.44 14.97 4.94
C PHE A 247 7.11 16.20 4.30
N SER A 248 8.31 16.05 3.74
CA SER A 248 9.00 17.13 3.00
C SER A 248 8.30 17.50 1.68
N LEU A 249 7.51 16.60 1.11
CA LEU A 249 6.75 16.79 -0.13
C LEU A 249 5.26 17.07 0.11
N THR A 250 4.68 16.50 1.18
CA THR A 250 3.22 16.48 1.40
C THR A 250 2.77 17.18 2.68
N TYR A 251 3.69 17.88 3.35
CA TYR A 251 3.55 18.53 4.66
C TYR A 251 3.63 17.58 5.86
N PRO A 252 4.15 18.07 7.01
CA PRO A 252 4.17 17.28 8.24
C PRO A 252 2.75 17.07 8.78
N ARG A 253 2.42 15.80 9.03
CA ARG A 253 1.16 15.36 9.63
C ARG A 253 1.43 14.35 10.75
N PRO A 254 0.55 14.28 11.77
CA PRO A 254 0.60 13.17 12.72
C PRO A 254 0.33 11.84 11.99
N LEU A 255 1.14 10.84 12.28
CA LEU A 255 0.98 9.47 11.78
C LEU A 255 0.90 8.51 12.97
N VAL A 256 -0.03 7.57 12.88
CA VAL A 256 -0.03 6.42 13.79
C VAL A 256 1.15 5.50 13.49
N PRO A 257 1.58 4.71 14.48
CA PRO A 257 2.54 3.66 14.28
C PRO A 257 2.28 2.73 13.08
N GLY A 258 1.01 2.43 12.77
CA GLY A 258 0.63 1.57 11.66
C GLY A 258 0.80 2.17 10.27
N VAL A 259 1.27 3.42 10.13
CA VAL A 259 1.48 4.10 8.85
C VAL A 259 2.92 4.60 8.78
N ILE A 260 3.71 4.06 7.84
CA ILE A 260 5.11 4.43 7.62
C ILE A 260 5.23 5.10 6.25
N GLU A 261 5.89 6.25 6.21
CA GLU A 261 6.25 6.93 4.98
C GLU A 261 7.49 6.29 4.37
N VAL A 262 7.37 5.87 3.11
CA VAL A 262 8.41 5.24 2.29
C VAL A 262 8.57 6.01 0.97
N GLY A 263 8.65 7.34 1.07
CA GLY A 263 8.79 8.19 -0.10
C GLY A 263 10.02 7.84 -0.92
N GLY A 264 9.89 7.82 -2.25
CA GLY A 264 11.02 7.55 -3.15
C GLY A 264 11.43 6.08 -3.24
N ILE A 265 10.64 5.15 -2.67
CA ILE A 265 10.84 3.68 -2.74
C ILE A 265 11.07 3.10 -4.16
N HIS A 266 10.67 3.87 -5.17
CA HIS A 266 10.74 3.51 -6.57
C HIS A 266 12.02 3.98 -7.27
N ILE A 267 12.83 4.78 -6.58
CA ILE A 267 14.09 5.32 -7.08
C ILE A 267 15.18 4.28 -6.82
N GLU A 268 15.71 3.69 -7.89
CA GLU A 268 16.81 2.72 -7.82
C GLU A 268 18.15 3.42 -7.55
N ASP A 269 18.96 2.90 -6.61
CA ASP A 269 20.25 3.49 -6.19
C ASP A 269 21.18 3.88 -7.34
N LYS A 270 21.21 3.06 -8.40
CA LYS A 270 22.08 3.26 -9.57
C LYS A 270 21.75 4.52 -10.37
N LYS A 271 20.57 5.11 -10.19
CA LYS A 271 20.11 6.30 -10.92
C LYS A 271 20.17 7.57 -10.08
N MET A 272 20.64 7.47 -8.83
CA MET A 272 20.79 8.64 -7.97
C MET A 272 22.05 9.40 -8.33
N LEU A 273 21.94 10.73 -8.43
CA LEU A 273 23.12 11.59 -8.50
C LEU A 273 23.93 11.43 -7.21
N PRO A 274 25.27 11.55 -7.22
CA PRO A 274 26.09 11.34 -6.03
C PRO A 274 25.65 12.18 -4.80
N TRP A 275 25.19 13.41 -5.02
CA TRP A 275 24.67 14.28 -3.97
C TRP A 275 23.25 13.89 -3.53
N ILE A 276 22.44 13.32 -4.42
CA ILE A 276 21.14 12.74 -4.07
C ILE A 276 21.36 11.45 -3.29
N HIS A 277 22.37 10.65 -3.58
CA HIS A 277 22.67 9.43 -2.81
C HIS A 277 23.06 9.78 -1.37
N ALA A 278 23.87 10.82 -1.18
CA ALA A 278 24.16 11.38 0.13
C ALA A 278 22.90 11.93 0.81
N ALA A 279 22.05 12.66 0.08
CA ALA A 279 20.79 13.19 0.60
C ALA A 279 19.74 12.10 0.86
N ASN A 280 19.69 11.00 0.11
CA ASN A 280 18.73 9.92 0.30
C ASN A 280 18.94 9.22 1.64
N ASN A 281 20.20 8.99 1.99
CA ASN A 281 20.59 8.48 3.31
C ASN A 281 20.22 9.45 4.46
N VAL A 282 19.93 10.72 4.15
CA VAL A 282 19.59 11.80 5.11
C VAL A 282 18.09 12.18 5.09
N PHE A 283 17.40 12.04 3.94
CA PHE A 283 16.08 12.61 3.66
C PHE A 283 15.04 11.59 3.19
N PHE A 284 15.44 10.39 2.75
CA PHE A 284 14.52 9.33 2.30
C PHE A 284 14.86 8.05 3.08
N GLU A 285 14.22 7.94 4.24
CA GLU A 285 14.62 7.04 5.34
C GLU A 285 14.36 5.54 5.10
N VAL A 286 13.66 5.15 4.02
CA VAL A 286 13.27 3.75 3.77
C VAL A 286 13.51 3.33 2.32
N THR A 287 14.48 2.46 2.13
CA THR A 287 14.82 1.80 0.86
C THR A 287 14.05 0.50 0.68
N ALA A 288 14.13 -0.10 -0.52
CA ALA A 288 13.57 -1.43 -0.74
C ALA A 288 14.17 -2.50 0.21
N SER A 289 15.43 -2.34 0.64
CA SER A 289 16.06 -3.23 1.63
C SER A 289 15.45 -3.12 3.02
N ASP A 290 15.00 -1.93 3.42
CA ASP A 290 14.40 -1.71 4.74
C ASP A 290 13.02 -2.39 4.84
N ILE A 291 12.31 -2.53 3.71
CA ILE A 291 11.02 -3.25 3.64
C ILE A 291 11.18 -4.73 3.98
N GLU A 292 12.28 -5.35 3.57
CA GLU A 292 12.59 -6.75 3.89
C GLU A 292 12.71 -6.94 5.42
N CYS A 293 13.34 -5.96 6.10
CA CYS A 293 13.43 -5.94 7.56
C CYS A 293 12.05 -5.71 8.20
N ILE A 294 11.26 -4.75 7.70
CA ILE A 294 9.91 -4.45 8.20
C ILE A 294 9.01 -5.69 8.08
N ILE A 295 9.02 -6.37 6.93
CA ILE A 295 8.23 -7.60 6.70
C ILE A 295 8.65 -8.71 7.67
N SER A 296 9.97 -8.90 7.85
CA SER A 296 10.50 -9.91 8.77
C SER A 296 10.09 -9.64 10.23
N GLU A 297 9.99 -8.38 10.64
CA GLU A 297 9.49 -8.03 11.98
C GLU A 297 8.00 -8.32 12.15
N ILE A 298 7.16 -8.01 11.15
CA ILE A 298 5.72 -8.28 11.18
C ILE A 298 5.46 -9.79 11.30
N LEU A 299 6.17 -10.59 10.51
CA LEU A 299 6.00 -12.05 10.49
C LEU A 299 6.49 -12.71 11.78
N PHE A 300 7.45 -12.12 12.47
CA PHE A 300 7.92 -12.60 13.77
C PHE A 300 6.88 -12.42 14.89
N TYR A 301 6.05 -11.37 14.81
CA TYR A 301 5.05 -11.04 15.84
C TYR A 301 3.67 -11.70 15.62
N ASN A 302 3.62 -12.81 14.86
CA ASN A 302 2.39 -13.46 14.40
C ASN A 302 1.32 -13.66 15.53
N PRO A 303 0.05 -13.23 15.34
CA PRO A 303 -1.02 -13.32 16.36
C PRO A 303 -1.51 -14.74 16.70
N THR A 304 -1.00 -15.78 16.03
CA THR A 304 -1.44 -17.18 16.23
C THR A 304 -1.10 -17.74 17.60
N MET A 305 -0.25 -17.06 18.38
CA MET A 305 0.10 -17.46 19.75
C MET A 305 -0.83 -16.92 20.84
N GLY A 306 -2.07 -16.51 20.56
CA GLY A 306 -3.16 -16.37 21.56
C GLY A 306 -2.88 -15.51 22.80
N VAL A 307 -1.78 -14.75 22.83
CA VAL A 307 -1.31 -14.00 23.99
C VAL A 307 -0.73 -12.68 23.47
N GLY A 308 -1.39 -11.59 23.86
CA GLY A 308 -0.82 -10.25 23.82
C GLY A 308 -1.16 -9.45 22.58
N PHE A 309 -1.77 -8.29 22.82
CA PHE A 309 -1.92 -7.18 21.89
C PHE A 309 -0.70 -7.07 20.94
N TYR A 310 -0.96 -7.02 19.63
CA TYR A 310 -0.05 -6.34 18.71
C TYR A 310 0.14 -4.95 19.31
N ASP A 311 1.36 -4.62 19.73
CA ASP A 311 1.71 -3.29 20.21
C ASP A 311 2.42 -2.55 19.07
N PRO A 312 1.70 -1.77 18.25
CA PRO A 312 2.28 -0.95 17.20
C PRO A 312 3.40 -0.05 17.73
N TRP A 313 3.38 0.31 19.02
CA TRP A 313 4.40 1.15 19.63
C TRP A 313 5.75 0.47 19.70
N VAL A 314 5.86 -0.86 19.78
CA VAL A 314 7.16 -1.54 19.77
C VAL A 314 7.77 -1.57 18.36
N LEU A 315 6.94 -1.84 17.34
CA LEU A 315 7.35 -1.77 15.93
C LEU A 315 7.77 -0.35 15.56
N VAL A 316 7.04 0.67 16.03
CA VAL A 316 7.33 2.07 15.72
C VAL A 316 8.36 2.71 16.62
N LEU A 317 8.56 2.27 17.85
CA LEU A 317 9.75 2.64 18.59
C LEU A 317 11.01 2.08 17.92
N ARG A 318 10.92 0.95 17.19
CA ARG A 318 12.05 0.34 16.45
C ARG A 318 12.25 0.90 15.05
N VAL A 319 11.19 1.16 14.30
CA VAL A 319 11.24 1.91 13.03
C VAL A 319 11.62 3.37 13.28
N ARG A 320 11.14 4.01 14.35
CA ARG A 320 11.65 5.34 14.76
C ARG A 320 13.04 5.27 15.37
N PHE A 321 13.45 4.16 16.00
CA PHE A 321 14.86 3.97 16.39
C PHE A 321 15.76 3.87 15.15
N LEU A 322 15.30 3.20 14.09
CA LEU A 322 15.95 3.21 12.78
C LEU A 322 16.07 4.64 12.23
N GLN A 323 15.02 5.47 12.34
CA GLN A 323 15.06 6.89 11.95
C GLN A 323 16.00 7.75 12.82
N ILE A 324 16.04 7.52 14.14
CA ILE A 324 16.85 8.31 15.10
C ILE A 324 18.33 7.94 15.04
N ILE A 325 18.69 6.65 14.92
CA ILE A 325 20.09 6.19 14.88
C ILE A 325 20.82 6.72 13.64
N ILE A 326 20.13 6.87 12.51
CA ILE A 326 20.73 7.36 11.26
C ILE A 326 21.01 8.87 11.35
N PHE A 327 20.19 9.63 12.08
CA PHE A 327 20.38 11.07 12.29
C PHE A 327 21.59 11.40 13.17
N ASP A 328 21.99 10.50 14.09
CA ASP A 328 23.17 10.65 14.95
C ASP A 328 24.49 10.18 14.29
N LEU A 329 24.43 9.60 13.08
CA LEU A 329 25.57 9.11 12.31
C LEU A 329 26.01 10.03 11.15
N ILE A 330 25.34 11.17 10.98
CA ILE A 330 25.71 12.28 10.09
C ILE A 330 26.16 13.46 10.96
#